data_AF-A0A7J4J2J6-F1
#
_entry.id   AF-A0A7J4J2J6-F1
#
_cell.length_a   1.000
_cell.length_b   1.000
_cell.length_c   1.000
_cell.angle_alpha   90.00
_cell.angle_beta   90.00
_cell.angle_gamma   90.00
#
_symmetry.space_group_name_H-M   'P 1'
#
loop_
_entity.id
_entity.type
_entity.pdbx_description
1 polymer ?
#
loop_
_entity_poly.entity_id
_entity_poly.type
_entity_poly.pdbx_seq_one_letter_code
_entity_poly.pdbx_strand_id
1 'polypeptide(L)'
;MAATKVYPMDMSFVDREGRKVNTSPTAKPGGKAYGFFDCNASKGEIEGYLPFIREATQTPSELELSLTEGLGGLEGDPLLMPAYESAKSRIRFPSAMSTQDRLRTKQEIGDRELRYTIQVTVPDKTNERAAEELDAILNNMYNLHLYQENDPFRGAIVFEENGKYVLRD
;
A
#
# COMPACT_ATOMS: atom_id res chain seq x y z
N MET A 1 11.91 17.04 47.37
CA MET A 1 12.72 16.00 46.70
C MET A 1 11.74 14.92 46.21
N ALA A 2 11.52 14.81 44.90
CA ALA A 2 10.56 13.87 44.32
C ALA A 2 11.27 12.56 43.95
N ALA A 3 10.70 11.43 44.36
CA ALA A 3 11.25 10.10 44.10
C ALA A 3 10.98 9.67 42.65
N THR A 4 12.04 9.39 41.90
CA THR A 4 11.97 8.85 40.54
C THR A 4 11.52 7.39 40.58
N LYS A 5 10.30 7.10 40.10
CA LYS A 5 9.86 5.71 39.87
C LYS A 5 10.63 5.16 38.67
N VAL A 6 11.52 4.21 38.91
CA VAL A 6 12.18 3.41 37.89
C VAL A 6 11.24 2.28 37.50
N TYR A 7 10.75 2.28 36.26
CA TYR A 7 9.96 1.17 35.72
C TYR A 7 10.92 0.15 35.05
N PRO A 8 10.81 -1.15 35.34
CA PRO A 8 11.61 -2.17 34.67
C PRO A 8 11.21 -2.28 33.19
N MET A 9 12.18 -2.10 32.30
CA MET A 9 12.06 -2.13 30.84
C MET A 9 12.10 -3.56 30.26
N ASP A 10 11.58 -4.57 30.96
CA ASP A 10 11.50 -5.94 30.43
C ASP A 10 10.05 -6.23 30.00
N MET A 11 9.70 -5.81 28.78
CA MET A 11 8.40 -6.12 28.15
C MET A 11 8.45 -7.50 27.48
N SER A 12 8.74 -8.54 28.24
CA SER A 12 8.56 -9.91 27.74
C SER A 12 7.07 -10.26 27.74
N PHE A 13 6.53 -10.52 26.55
CA PHE A 13 5.15 -11.03 26.41
C PHE A 13 5.09 -12.47 26.91
N VAL A 14 4.06 -12.80 27.67
CA VAL A 14 3.77 -14.15 28.15
C VAL A 14 2.43 -14.61 27.60
N ASP A 15 2.36 -15.86 27.13
CA ASP A 15 1.11 -16.43 26.63
C ASP A 15 0.12 -16.75 27.78
N ARG A 16 -1.07 -17.23 27.44
CA ARG A 16 -2.10 -17.63 28.42
C ARG A 16 -1.64 -18.76 29.36
N GLU A 17 -0.56 -19.46 29.04
CA GLU A 17 -0.01 -20.56 29.82
C GLU A 17 1.25 -20.12 30.60
N GLY A 18 1.57 -18.81 30.60
CA GLY A 18 2.71 -18.25 31.31
C GLY A 18 4.06 -18.52 30.67
N ARG A 19 4.09 -19.01 29.42
CA ARG A 19 5.35 -19.21 28.68
C ARG A 19 5.77 -17.87 28.08
N LYS A 20 7.05 -17.53 28.23
CA LYS A 20 7.62 -16.36 27.53
C LYS A 20 7.47 -16.58 26.04
N VAL A 21 6.70 -15.69 25.40
CA VAL A 21 6.62 -15.62 23.95
C VAL A 21 7.90 -14.95 23.50
N ASN A 22 8.82 -15.74 22.95
CA ASN A 22 9.94 -15.17 22.22
C ASN A 22 9.35 -14.52 20.98
N THR A 23 9.09 -13.21 21.03
CA THR A 23 9.01 -12.39 19.82
C THR A 23 10.34 -12.58 19.13
N SER A 24 10.37 -13.41 18.08
CA SER A 24 11.61 -13.82 17.42
C SER A 24 12.40 -12.55 17.07
N PRO A 25 13.54 -12.27 17.73
CA PRO A 25 14.31 -11.04 17.53
C PRO A 25 14.95 -10.95 16.13
N THR A 26 14.66 -11.94 15.28
CA THR A 26 15.28 -12.23 14.00
C THR A 26 14.29 -12.18 12.85
N ALA A 27 13.10 -11.61 13.04
CA ALA A 27 12.29 -11.18 11.91
C ALA A 27 13.10 -10.12 11.16
N LYS A 28 13.85 -10.56 10.15
CA LYS A 28 14.60 -9.67 9.27
C LYS A 28 13.61 -8.64 8.72
N PRO A 29 14.01 -7.36 8.65
CA PRO A 29 13.13 -6.33 8.12
C PRO A 29 12.73 -6.73 6.70
N GLY A 30 11.44 -6.98 6.51
CA GLY A 30 10.88 -7.25 5.19
C GLY A 30 10.81 -5.98 4.37
N GLY A 31 10.81 -6.14 3.05
CA GLY A 31 10.61 -5.04 2.13
C GLY A 31 9.18 -4.52 2.26
N LYS A 32 9.01 -3.21 2.31
CA LYS A 32 7.72 -2.54 2.45
C LYS A 32 7.46 -1.60 1.28
N ALA A 33 6.24 -1.64 0.75
CA ALA A 33 5.75 -0.69 -0.25
C ALA A 33 4.29 -0.35 0.00
N TYR A 34 3.86 0.80 -0.50
CA TYR A 34 2.50 1.30 -0.41
C TYR A 34 1.99 1.65 -1.80
N GLY A 35 0.71 1.40 -2.03
CA GLY A 35 0.00 1.76 -3.23
C GLY A 35 -1.16 2.65 -2.85
N PHE A 36 -1.22 3.84 -3.45
CA PHE A 36 -2.37 4.71 -3.33
C PHE A 36 -3.12 4.63 -4.63
N PHE A 37 -4.42 4.37 -4.58
CA PHE A 37 -5.21 4.26 -5.80
C PHE A 37 -6.67 4.63 -5.57
N ASP A 38 -7.32 4.95 -6.68
CA ASP A 38 -8.75 5.19 -6.74
C ASP A 38 -9.43 4.08 -7.57
N CYS A 39 -10.61 3.67 -7.13
CA CYS A 39 -11.40 2.62 -7.76
C CYS A 39 -12.87 2.79 -7.37
N ASN A 40 -13.78 2.46 -8.30
CA ASN A 40 -15.23 2.55 -8.05
C ASN A 40 -15.75 1.40 -7.17
N ALA A 41 -15.09 0.24 -7.21
CA ALA A 41 -15.42 -0.90 -6.37
C ALA A 41 -15.32 -0.58 -4.88
N SER A 42 -16.15 -1.23 -4.07
CA SER A 42 -16.08 -1.17 -2.62
C SER A 42 -14.85 -1.92 -2.08
N LYS A 43 -14.41 -1.57 -0.86
CA LYS A 43 -13.32 -2.30 -0.19
C LYS A 43 -13.56 -3.82 -0.16
N GLY A 44 -14.78 -4.25 0.18
CA GLY A 44 -15.13 -5.67 0.26
C GLY A 44 -15.05 -6.39 -1.09
N GLU A 45 -15.41 -5.73 -2.19
CA GLU A 45 -15.22 -6.29 -3.54
C GLU A 45 -13.73 -6.44 -3.85
N ILE A 46 -12.92 -5.41 -3.59
CA ILE A 46 -11.47 -5.47 -3.82
C ILE A 46 -10.87 -6.63 -3.02
N GLU A 47 -11.17 -6.72 -1.72
CA GLU A 47 -10.70 -7.80 -0.85
C GLU A 47 -11.14 -9.18 -1.34
N GLY A 48 -12.35 -9.30 -1.90
CA GLY A 48 -12.85 -10.52 -2.51
C GLY A 48 -12.04 -10.98 -3.73
N TYR A 49 -11.46 -10.03 -4.48
CA TYR A 49 -10.61 -10.34 -5.65
C TYR A 49 -9.14 -10.57 -5.30
N LEU A 50 -8.64 -10.07 -4.17
CA LEU A 50 -7.22 -10.16 -3.80
C LEU A 50 -6.65 -11.60 -3.85
N PRO A 51 -7.35 -12.66 -3.39
CA PRO A 51 -6.84 -14.03 -3.52
C PRO A 51 -6.60 -14.45 -4.97
N PHE A 52 -7.54 -14.15 -5.87
CA PHE A 52 -7.44 -14.48 -7.29
C PHE A 52 -6.32 -13.69 -7.96
N ILE A 53 -6.16 -12.41 -7.59
CA ILE A 53 -5.06 -11.57 -8.09
C ILE A 53 -3.72 -12.16 -7.67
N ARG A 54 -3.57 -12.53 -6.39
CA ARG A 54 -2.34 -13.12 -5.86
C ARG A 54 -1.96 -14.43 -6.54
N GLU A 55 -2.95 -15.25 -6.86
CA GLU A 55 -2.77 -16.49 -7.63
C GLU A 55 -2.31 -16.18 -9.06
N ALA A 56 -2.98 -15.25 -9.74
CA ALA A 56 -2.65 -14.85 -11.11
C ALA A 56 -1.26 -14.22 -11.24
N THR A 57 -0.84 -13.42 -10.25
CA THR A 57 0.48 -12.78 -10.22
C THR A 57 1.57 -13.68 -9.64
N GLN A 58 1.21 -14.87 -9.14
CA GLN A 58 2.14 -15.78 -8.45
C GLN A 58 2.92 -15.09 -7.32
N THR A 59 2.24 -14.23 -6.55
CA THR A 59 2.91 -13.52 -5.44
C THR A 59 3.45 -14.51 -4.41
N PRO A 60 4.57 -14.17 -3.73
CA PRO A 60 5.08 -15.00 -2.64
C PRO A 60 4.02 -15.28 -1.58
N SER A 61 4.02 -16.51 -1.05
CA SER A 61 3.05 -16.93 -0.03
C SER A 61 3.17 -16.13 1.27
N GLU A 62 4.39 -15.71 1.57
CA GLU A 62 4.81 -14.91 2.71
C GLU A 62 4.50 -13.42 2.56
N LEU A 63 4.01 -12.98 1.39
CA LEU A 63 3.59 -11.59 1.20
C LEU A 63 2.39 -11.30 2.08
N GLU A 64 2.55 -10.31 2.96
CA GLU A 64 1.49 -9.73 3.76
C GLU A 64 0.91 -8.52 3.03
N LEU A 65 -0.42 -8.41 3.02
CA LEU A 65 -1.16 -7.37 2.31
C LEU A 65 -2.23 -6.80 3.24
N SER A 66 -2.28 -5.47 3.34
CA SER A 66 -3.32 -4.76 4.09
C SER A 66 -3.96 -3.70 3.20
N LEU A 67 -5.29 -3.77 3.05
CA LEU A 67 -6.08 -2.76 2.34
C LEU A 67 -6.84 -1.87 3.33
N THR A 68 -6.70 -0.57 3.17
CA THR A 68 -7.34 0.45 4.00
C THR A 68 -8.04 1.50 3.15
N GLU A 69 -9.16 2.02 3.63
CA GLU A 69 -9.83 3.17 3.02
C GLU A 69 -9.19 4.47 3.50
N GLY A 70 -8.93 5.37 2.56
CA GLY A 70 -8.23 6.63 2.79
C GLY A 70 -6.81 6.45 3.30
N LEU A 71 -6.41 7.33 4.22
CA LEU A 71 -5.06 7.41 4.78
C LEU A 71 -4.94 6.76 6.17
N GLY A 72 -5.94 6.00 6.62
CA GLY A 72 -5.95 5.44 7.97
C GLY A 72 -4.74 4.54 8.29
N GLY A 73 -4.11 3.94 7.27
CA GLY A 73 -2.86 3.18 7.43
C GLY A 73 -1.57 4.04 7.50
N LEU A 74 -1.66 5.35 7.25
CA LEU A 74 -0.52 6.26 7.09
C LEU A 74 -0.29 7.17 8.30
N GLU A 75 -1.21 7.21 9.27
CA GLU A 75 -1.17 8.15 10.40
C GLU A 75 0.13 8.06 11.25
N GLY A 76 0.89 6.97 11.11
CA GLY A 76 2.17 6.77 11.79
C GLY A 76 3.41 7.30 11.07
N ASP A 77 3.33 7.71 9.79
CA ASP A 77 4.51 8.08 9.00
C ASP A 77 4.37 9.44 8.30
N PRO A 78 4.95 10.53 8.86
CA PRO A 78 4.86 11.86 8.28
C PRO A 78 5.59 12.01 6.95
N LEU A 79 6.53 11.11 6.62
CA LEU A 79 7.29 11.15 5.35
C LEU A 79 6.47 10.63 4.17
N LEU A 80 5.35 9.95 4.45
CA LEU A 80 4.50 9.33 3.43
C LEU A 80 3.49 10.31 2.83
N MET A 81 3.15 11.38 3.56
CA MET A 81 2.22 12.43 3.11
C MET A 81 2.68 13.16 1.84
N PRO A 82 3.95 13.62 1.70
CA PRO A 82 4.41 14.20 0.44
C PRO A 82 4.33 13.23 -0.75
N ALA A 83 4.57 11.93 -0.50
CA ALA A 83 4.48 10.91 -1.53
C ALA A 83 3.02 10.65 -1.96
N TYR A 84 2.10 10.68 -1.00
CA TYR A 84 0.65 10.63 -1.25
C TYR A 84 0.16 11.82 -2.10
N GLU A 85 0.54 13.05 -1.75
CA GLU A 85 0.17 14.23 -2.55
C GLU A 85 0.73 14.15 -3.97
N SER A 86 1.96 13.65 -4.11
CA SER A 86 2.55 13.40 -5.43
C SER A 86 1.76 12.34 -6.21
N ALA A 87 1.29 11.28 -5.54
CA ALA A 87 0.47 10.23 -6.14
C ALA A 87 -0.89 10.74 -6.63
N LYS A 88 -1.53 11.69 -5.94
CA LYS A 88 -2.83 12.27 -6.36
C LYS A 88 -2.80 12.87 -7.77
N SER A 89 -1.66 13.41 -8.18
CA SER A 89 -1.45 14.01 -9.50
C SER A 89 -1.18 12.99 -10.62
N ARG A 90 -0.94 11.72 -10.28
CA ARG A 90 -0.60 10.66 -11.24
C ARG A 90 -1.86 9.97 -11.76
N ILE A 91 -2.14 10.24 -13.04
CA ILE A 91 -3.24 9.64 -13.78
C ILE A 91 -2.66 8.97 -15.02
N ARG A 92 -2.86 7.65 -15.12
CA ARG A 92 -2.51 6.84 -16.29
C ARG A 92 -3.76 6.69 -17.16
N PHE A 93 -3.71 7.27 -18.36
CA PHE A 93 -4.82 7.24 -19.31
C PHE A 93 -4.69 6.06 -20.26
N PRO A 94 -5.80 5.42 -20.66
CA PRO A 94 -5.81 4.46 -21.76
C PRO A 94 -5.20 5.06 -23.03
N SER A 95 -4.50 4.24 -23.81
CA SER A 95 -3.90 4.65 -25.09
C SER A 95 -4.97 5.09 -26.10
N ALA A 96 -6.16 4.51 -26.04
CA ALA A 96 -7.30 4.82 -26.91
C ALA A 96 -8.01 6.15 -26.56
N MET A 97 -7.74 6.76 -25.39
CA MET A 97 -8.44 7.97 -24.97
C MET A 97 -7.91 9.21 -25.69
N SER A 98 -8.81 10.03 -26.24
CA SER A 98 -8.47 11.26 -26.97
C SER A 98 -7.81 12.31 -26.06
N THR A 99 -7.02 13.22 -26.65
CA THR A 99 -6.40 14.32 -25.88
C THR A 99 -7.44 15.21 -25.18
N GLN A 100 -8.58 15.46 -25.83
CA GLN A 100 -9.64 16.30 -25.26
C GLN A 100 -10.32 15.61 -24.07
N ASP A 101 -10.59 14.30 -24.18
CA ASP A 101 -11.13 13.52 -23.06
C ASP A 101 -10.13 13.48 -21.90
N ARG A 102 -8.83 13.28 -22.16
CA ARG A 102 -7.79 13.33 -21.13
C ARG A 102 -7.79 14.65 -20.37
N LEU A 103 -7.92 15.78 -21.07
CA LEU A 103 -7.97 17.11 -20.43
C LEU A 103 -9.25 17.29 -19.60
N ARG A 104 -10.41 16.89 -20.13
CA ARG A 104 -11.69 16.93 -19.39
C ARG A 104 -11.62 16.08 -18.13
N THR A 105 -11.17 14.83 -18.26
CA THR A 105 -11.03 13.91 -17.13
C THR A 105 -10.05 14.42 -16.08
N LYS A 106 -8.92 15.06 -16.46
CA LYS A 106 -8.04 15.73 -15.49
C LYS A 106 -8.76 16.82 -14.71
N GLN A 107 -9.60 17.62 -15.37
CA GLN A 107 -10.39 18.68 -14.73
C GLN A 107 -11.48 18.10 -13.80
N GLU A 108 -12.16 17.04 -14.23
CA GLU A 108 -13.22 16.38 -13.45
C GLU A 108 -12.68 15.63 -12.23
N ILE A 109 -11.54 14.95 -12.38
CA ILE A 109 -10.88 14.25 -11.27
C ILE A 109 -10.32 15.27 -10.27
N GLY A 110 -9.76 16.38 -10.75
CA GLY A 110 -9.27 17.48 -9.92
C GLY A 110 -8.41 16.99 -8.74
N ASP A 111 -8.65 17.59 -7.58
CA ASP A 111 -7.93 17.29 -6.33
C ASP A 111 -8.62 16.20 -5.49
N ARG A 112 -9.42 15.32 -6.09
CA ARG A 112 -10.06 14.22 -5.36
C ARG A 112 -9.06 13.46 -4.51
N GLU A 113 -9.44 12.97 -3.35
CA GLU A 113 -8.56 12.10 -2.56
C GLU A 113 -8.47 10.71 -3.22
N LEU A 114 -7.37 9.97 -3.02
CA LEU A 114 -7.31 8.56 -3.41
C LEU A 114 -8.04 7.75 -2.35
N ARG A 115 -8.98 6.91 -2.78
CA ARG A 115 -9.90 6.22 -1.87
C ARG A 115 -9.24 5.10 -1.09
N TYR A 116 -8.18 4.50 -1.62
CA TYR A 116 -7.60 3.30 -1.06
C TYR A 116 -6.09 3.40 -0.91
N THR A 117 -5.62 2.82 0.18
CA THR A 117 -4.21 2.56 0.45
C THR A 117 -4.03 1.06 0.63
N ILE A 118 -3.15 0.47 -0.16
CA ILE A 118 -2.69 -0.91 -0.02
C ILE A 118 -1.25 -0.91 0.47
N GLN A 119 -0.96 -1.64 1.54
CA GLN A 119 0.39 -1.85 2.03
C GLN A 119 0.77 -3.30 1.75
N VAL A 120 1.98 -3.50 1.23
CA VAL A 120 2.58 -4.84 1.14
C VAL A 120 3.83 -4.93 1.99
N THR A 121 4.08 -6.11 2.52
CA THR A 121 5.33 -6.44 3.20
C THR A 121 5.78 -7.82 2.76
N VAL A 122 7.04 -7.91 2.31
CA VAL A 122 7.63 -9.16 1.81
C VAL A 122 8.86 -9.49 2.65
N PRO A 123 8.79 -10.53 3.50
CA PRO A 123 9.90 -10.94 4.34
C PRO A 123 11.17 -11.21 3.54
N ASP A 124 12.34 -10.85 4.10
CA ASP A 124 13.66 -11.10 3.50
C ASP A 124 13.89 -10.47 2.10
N LYS A 125 13.09 -9.47 1.72
CA LYS A 125 13.21 -8.75 0.44
C LYS A 125 13.47 -7.26 0.65
N THR A 126 13.85 -6.57 -0.43
CA THR A 126 14.02 -5.11 -0.45
C THR A 126 12.68 -4.39 -0.63
N ASN A 127 12.61 -3.12 -0.26
CA ASN A 127 11.45 -2.26 -0.49
C ASN A 127 11.10 -2.16 -1.98
N GLU A 128 12.12 -2.10 -2.85
CA GLU A 128 11.94 -2.13 -4.31
C GLU A 128 11.27 -3.43 -4.77
N ARG A 129 11.70 -4.58 -4.23
CA ARG A 129 11.07 -5.86 -4.58
C ARG A 129 9.63 -5.93 -4.09
N ALA A 130 9.33 -5.40 -2.90
CA ALA A 130 7.95 -5.28 -2.44
C ALA A 130 7.11 -4.39 -3.37
N ALA A 131 7.70 -3.31 -3.88
CA ALA A 131 7.04 -2.45 -4.86
C ALA A 131 6.78 -3.15 -6.21
N GLU A 132 7.67 -4.05 -6.65
CA GLU A 132 7.44 -4.90 -7.84
C GLU A 132 6.24 -5.84 -7.66
N GLU A 133 6.16 -6.52 -6.53
CA GLU A 133 5.03 -7.41 -6.23
C GLU A 133 3.71 -6.61 -6.18
N LEU A 134 3.75 -5.42 -5.57
CA LEU A 134 2.59 -4.53 -5.53
C LEU A 134 2.20 -4.01 -6.91
N ASP A 135 3.16 -3.71 -7.79
CA ASP A 135 2.89 -3.31 -9.17
C ASP A 135 2.19 -4.42 -9.94
N ALA A 136 2.65 -5.66 -9.79
CA ALA A 136 1.98 -6.82 -10.38
C ALA A 136 0.51 -6.95 -9.90
N ILE A 137 0.27 -6.76 -8.59
CA ILE A 137 -1.07 -6.78 -8.00
C ILE A 137 -1.94 -5.67 -8.57
N LEU A 138 -1.49 -4.41 -8.55
CA LEU A 138 -2.28 -3.27 -9.02
C LEU A 138 -2.55 -3.33 -10.54
N ASN A 139 -1.58 -3.78 -11.32
CA ASN A 139 -1.77 -3.99 -12.76
C ASN A 139 -2.81 -5.08 -13.04
N ASN A 140 -2.84 -6.16 -12.24
CA ASN A 140 -3.89 -7.18 -12.38
C ASN A 140 -5.25 -6.66 -11.91
N MET A 141 -5.31 -5.90 -10.81
CA MET A 141 -6.53 -5.24 -10.35
C MET A 141 -7.15 -4.36 -11.43
N TYR A 142 -6.31 -3.60 -12.16
CA TYR A 142 -6.78 -2.75 -13.25
C TYR A 142 -7.39 -3.52 -14.42
N ASN A 143 -6.95 -4.75 -14.66
CA ASN A 143 -7.47 -5.61 -15.72
C ASN A 143 -8.73 -6.40 -15.31
N LEU A 144 -9.16 -6.31 -14.03
CA LEU A 144 -10.40 -6.92 -13.56
C LEU A 144 -11.59 -5.97 -13.73
N HIS A 145 -12.81 -6.50 -13.54
CA HIS A 145 -14.06 -5.73 -13.54
C HIS A 145 -14.19 -4.72 -12.36
N LEU A 146 -13.09 -4.42 -11.68
CA LEU A 146 -12.99 -3.38 -10.65
C LEU A 146 -12.95 -1.97 -11.28
N TYR A 147 -12.53 -1.86 -12.54
CA TYR A 147 -12.50 -0.62 -13.32
C TYR A 147 -13.48 -0.71 -14.48
N GLN A 148 -14.12 0.41 -14.83
CA GLN A 148 -14.94 0.45 -16.04
C GLN A 148 -14.04 0.44 -17.27
N GLU A 149 -14.59 0.00 -18.40
CA GLU A 149 -13.85 0.02 -19.66
C GLU A 149 -13.43 1.45 -19.99
N ASN A 150 -12.13 1.67 -20.17
CA ASN A 150 -11.51 2.98 -20.40
C ASN A 150 -11.47 3.94 -19.19
N ASP A 151 -11.74 3.47 -17.97
CA ASP A 151 -11.49 4.28 -16.78
C ASP A 151 -9.99 4.59 -16.67
N PRO A 152 -9.59 5.85 -16.44
CA PRO A 152 -8.20 6.15 -16.16
C PRO A 152 -7.79 5.50 -14.84
N PHE A 153 -6.62 4.87 -14.83
CA PHE A 153 -6.02 4.43 -13.59
C PHE A 153 -5.46 5.64 -12.86
N ARG A 154 -5.91 5.84 -11.62
CA ARG A 154 -5.38 6.89 -10.75
C ARG A 154 -4.71 6.25 -9.55
N GLY A 155 -3.42 6.49 -9.41
CA GLY A 155 -2.65 5.94 -8.31
C GLY A 155 -1.16 5.93 -8.56
N ALA A 156 -0.43 5.59 -7.52
CA ALA A 156 1.02 5.40 -7.60
C ALA A 156 1.47 4.39 -6.54
N ILE A 157 2.63 3.81 -6.80
CA ILE A 157 3.32 2.94 -5.85
C ILE A 157 4.48 3.74 -5.28
N VAL A 158 4.67 3.63 -3.97
CA VAL A 158 5.75 4.28 -3.25
C VAL A 158 6.45 3.28 -2.35
N PHE A 159 7.76 3.45 -2.21
CA PHE A 159 8.56 2.65 -1.31
C PHE A 159 9.69 3.49 -0.74
N GLU A 160 10.21 3.09 0.42
CA GLU A 160 11.29 3.84 1.05
C GLU A 160 12.65 3.43 0.47
N GLU A 161 13.44 4.42 0.07
CA GLU A 161 14.82 4.26 -0.36
C GLU A 161 15.68 5.36 0.29
N ASN A 162 16.73 4.97 1.01
CA ASN A 162 17.65 5.90 1.69
C ASN A 162 16.94 6.91 2.62
N GLY A 163 15.90 6.46 3.36
CA GLY A 163 15.14 7.31 4.28
C GLY A 163 14.15 8.25 3.59
N LYS A 164 13.86 8.06 2.30
CA LYS A 164 12.91 8.88 1.52
C LYS A 164 11.95 7.99 0.76
N TYR A 165 10.69 8.39 0.70
CA TYR A 165 9.73 7.72 -0.18
C TYR A 165 9.94 8.14 -1.63
N VAL A 166 10.15 7.15 -2.49
CA VAL A 166 10.27 7.32 -3.94
C VAL A 166 9.04 6.75 -4.63
N LEU A 167 8.61 7.40 -5.71
CA LEU A 167 7.52 6.93 -6.56
C LEU A 167 8.05 5.96 -7.60
N ARG A 168 7.36 4.84 -7.77
CA ARG A 168 7.56 3.92 -8.90
C ARG A 168 6.66 4.35 -10.06
N ASP A 169 7.24 4.42 -11.25
CA ASP A 169 6.54 4.76 -12.50
C ASP A 169 5.82 3.53 -13.11
#